data_AF-A0A968SDH5-F1
#
_entry.id   AF-A0A968SDH5-F1
#
_cell.length_a   1.000
_cell.length_b   1.000
_cell.length_c   1.000
_cell.angle_alpha   90.00
_cell.angle_beta   90.00
_cell.angle_gamma   90.00
#
_symmetry.space_group_name_H-M   'P 1'
#
loop_
_entity.id
_entity.type
_entity.pdbx_description
1 polymer ?
#
loop_
_entity_poly.entity_id
_entity_poly.type
_entity_poly.pdbx_seq_one_letter_code
_entity_poly.pdbx_strand_id
1 'polypeptide(L)'
;MSELLVLWGVAQAAGFVFKPILEELAKDAAKDFTKDFFKDALKKVIHLPEKDALNAAYGKSLKAFLELIQAELEGAGYQEAVIKQYIPALKKFIDKQEVAAALGMAFDVECKAIDTSLLVKSWADLNSPLLPEDFDWDFLSKSYIRKVKRIVQSSEKLRPIFEIQTLESIAKATQETAGIAPAFNLAQYAEGLRERYGNLKLESLNTDGCAYNALKLWRMFVPQQVRECQEFMPQVYELPKDRSHQLQEAGQLDVLAMREGELEDYRQRYREQPIQPIFEVMGDPQIGGKQGTAKYAVILGDPGSGKSTLLQYLALVWAELPVRDLPLQPLPLLLELRTYARDKQAGKCKDIVSFIHEGNITCRLNQQELHAKLKKGDVVALFDGIDEVFDPE
;
A
#
# COMPACT_ATOMS: atom_id res chain seq x y z
N MET A 1 15.41 32.60 40.69
CA MET A 1 15.38 31.33 39.93
C MET A 1 15.27 31.73 38.47
N SER A 2 16.13 31.22 37.57
CA SER A 2 16.09 31.63 36.16
C SER A 2 14.81 31.13 35.47
N GLU A 3 14.31 31.88 34.49
CA GLU A 3 13.13 31.50 33.68
C GLU A 3 13.32 30.13 33.01
N LEU A 4 14.56 29.81 32.60
CA LEU A 4 14.93 28.51 32.03
C LEU A 4 14.70 27.34 33.00
N LEU A 5 14.99 27.49 34.29
CA LEU A 5 14.76 26.42 35.28
C LEU A 5 13.28 26.14 35.51
N VAL A 6 12.44 27.17 35.38
CA VAL A 6 10.97 27.02 35.41
C VAL A 6 10.52 26.30 34.14
N LEU A 7 11.01 26.73 32.97
CA LEU A 7 10.71 26.10 31.68
C LEU A 7 11.10 24.61 31.62
N TRP A 8 12.23 24.25 32.24
CA TRP A 8 12.71 22.87 32.34
C TRP A 8 11.98 22.05 33.41
N GLY A 9 11.10 22.65 34.22
CA GLY A 9 10.35 21.98 35.27
C GLY A 9 11.20 21.57 36.47
N VAL A 10 12.32 22.26 36.72
CA VAL A 10 13.23 21.99 37.84
C VAL A 10 12.66 22.51 39.15
N ALA A 11 11.90 23.61 39.11
CA ALA A 11 11.27 24.24 40.27
C ALA A 11 10.28 23.31 41.01
N GLN A 12 9.69 22.35 40.30
CA GLN A 12 8.64 21.45 40.81
C GLN A 12 9.19 20.07 41.21
N ALA A 13 10.51 19.84 41.10
CA ALA A 13 11.13 18.54 41.32
C ALA A 13 11.65 18.40 42.76
N ALA A 14 10.74 18.20 43.71
CA ALA A 14 11.11 17.87 45.09
C ALA A 14 11.93 16.56 45.13
N GLY A 15 13.06 16.57 45.85
CA GLY A 15 13.97 15.41 45.93
C GLY A 15 14.94 15.25 44.75
N PHE A 16 14.95 16.15 43.76
CA PHE A 16 15.90 16.07 42.65
C PHE A 16 17.31 16.53 43.05
N VAL A 17 18.21 15.56 43.23
CA VAL A 17 19.57 15.76 43.77
C VAL A 17 20.48 16.48 42.78
N PHE A 18 20.32 16.19 41.49
CA PHE A 18 21.16 16.75 40.42
C PHE A 18 20.77 18.16 39.96
N LYS A 19 19.92 18.85 40.73
CA LYS A 19 19.52 20.25 40.48
C LYS A 19 20.70 21.20 40.16
N PRO A 20 21.85 21.16 40.87
CA PRO A 20 22.97 22.06 40.60
C PRO A 20 23.50 22.00 39.16
N ILE A 21 23.44 20.82 38.52
CA ILE A 21 23.89 20.64 37.13
C ILE A 21 23.03 21.50 36.18
N LEU A 22 21.71 21.45 36.35
CA LEU A 22 20.78 22.24 35.53
C LEU A 22 20.85 23.74 35.86
N GLU A 23 21.08 24.11 37.11
CA GLU A 23 21.26 25.52 37.49
C GLU A 23 22.48 26.16 36.84
N GLU A 24 23.58 25.40 36.73
CA GLU A 24 24.78 25.86 36.05
C GLU A 24 24.59 25.93 34.53
N LEU A 25 24.03 24.89 33.92
CA LEU A 25 23.70 24.88 32.49
C LEU A 25 22.76 26.03 32.11
N ALA A 26 21.78 26.37 32.95
CA ALA A 26 20.87 27.49 32.70
C ALA A 26 21.58 28.86 32.78
N LYS A 27 22.70 28.98 33.49
CA LYS A 27 23.53 30.20 33.51
C LYS A 27 24.43 30.29 32.27
N ASP A 28 24.95 29.14 31.85
CA ASP A 28 25.85 29.05 30.69
C ASP A 28 25.10 29.10 29.34
N ALA A 29 23.79 28.81 29.32
CA ALA A 29 22.89 28.68 28.16
C ALA A 29 22.80 29.89 27.20
N ALA A 30 23.55 30.98 27.46
CA ALA A 30 23.85 31.97 26.43
C ALA A 30 24.78 31.42 25.32
N LYS A 31 25.36 30.22 25.48
CA LYS A 31 26.18 29.51 24.48
C LYS A 31 25.38 28.40 23.77
N ASP A 32 25.69 28.14 22.50
CA ASP A 32 25.00 27.27 21.53
C ASP A 32 24.93 25.75 21.87
N PHE A 33 24.52 25.35 23.09
CA PHE A 33 24.47 23.94 23.51
C PHE A 33 23.44 23.09 22.76
N THR A 34 22.39 23.71 22.21
CA THR A 34 21.35 23.01 21.45
C THR A 34 21.83 22.52 20.10
N LYS A 35 22.87 23.12 19.52
CA LYS A 35 23.29 22.81 18.15
C LYS A 35 23.91 21.42 18.05
N ASP A 36 24.79 21.06 18.98
CA ASP A 36 25.46 19.75 18.99
C ASP A 36 24.51 18.64 19.46
N PHE A 37 23.68 18.93 20.47
CA PHE A 37 22.70 17.96 20.98
C PHE A 37 21.69 17.54 19.90
N PHE A 38 21.14 18.49 19.14
CA PHE A 38 20.16 18.18 18.10
C PHE A 38 20.76 17.91 16.71
N LYS A 39 22.08 17.93 16.59
CA LYS A 39 22.80 17.94 15.30
C LYS A 39 22.38 16.82 14.37
N ASP A 40 22.21 15.61 14.89
CA ASP A 40 21.88 14.43 14.09
C ASP A 40 20.37 14.19 14.02
N ALA A 41 19.65 14.40 15.13
CA ALA A 41 18.20 14.21 15.21
C ALA A 41 17.40 15.15 14.29
N LEU A 42 17.88 16.39 14.07
CA LEU A 42 17.18 17.36 13.24
C LEU A 42 17.63 17.36 11.77
N LYS A 43 18.60 16.52 11.35
CA LYS A 43 19.07 16.46 9.94
C LYS A 43 17.96 16.18 8.94
N LYS A 44 16.96 15.40 9.36
CA LYS A 44 15.83 14.94 8.54
C LYS A 44 14.59 15.85 8.68
N VAL A 45 14.68 16.95 9.43
CA VAL A 45 13.54 17.85 9.68
C VAL A 45 13.49 18.93 8.60
N ILE A 46 12.37 19.01 7.88
CA ILE A 46 12.15 19.98 6.78
C ILE A 46 12.11 21.43 7.29
N HIS A 47 11.47 21.65 8.45
CA HIS A 47 11.40 22.95 9.11
C HIS A 47 11.94 22.86 10.54
N LEU A 48 13.09 23.48 10.77
CA LEU A 48 13.73 23.54 12.08
C LEU A 48 12.76 24.14 13.13
N PRO A 49 12.57 23.47 14.27
CA PRO A 49 11.72 24.01 15.33
C PRO A 49 12.29 25.33 15.88
N GLU A 50 11.42 26.14 16.46
CA GLU A 50 11.82 27.37 17.11
C GLU A 50 12.85 27.12 18.22
N LYS A 51 13.83 28.03 18.36
CA LYS A 51 14.92 27.90 19.33
C LYS A 51 14.42 27.72 20.77
N ASP A 52 13.34 28.41 21.15
CA ASP A 52 12.78 28.31 22.50
C ASP A 52 12.14 26.94 22.75
N ALA A 53 11.51 26.34 21.75
CA ALA A 53 10.95 24.99 21.84
C ALA A 53 12.07 23.94 21.97
N LEU A 54 13.17 24.11 21.22
CA LEU A 54 14.36 23.24 21.32
C LEU A 54 15.05 23.39 22.68
N ASN A 55 15.21 24.61 23.19
CA ASN A 55 15.77 24.87 24.51
C ASN A 55 14.92 24.25 25.63
N ALA A 56 13.59 24.34 25.53
CA ALA A 56 12.68 23.71 26.47
C ALA A 56 12.80 22.18 26.43
N ALA A 57 12.83 21.60 25.23
CA ALA A 57 12.94 20.15 25.04
C ALA A 57 14.29 19.60 25.51
N TYR A 58 15.38 20.30 25.21
CA TYR A 58 16.72 19.98 25.68
C TYR A 58 16.73 19.86 27.21
N GLY A 59 16.38 20.94 27.92
CA GLY A 59 16.44 20.94 29.38
C GLY A 59 15.48 19.95 30.05
N LYS A 60 14.27 19.80 29.51
CA LYS A 60 13.32 18.77 29.99
C LYS A 60 13.86 17.35 29.79
N SER A 61 14.50 17.08 28.64
CA SER A 61 15.07 15.77 28.36
C SER A 61 16.27 15.49 29.27
N LEU A 62 17.18 16.45 29.43
CA LEU A 62 18.34 16.29 30.29
C LEU A 62 17.96 16.10 31.76
N LYS A 63 16.95 16.84 32.23
CA LYS A 63 16.34 16.61 33.54
C LYS A 63 15.82 15.17 33.65
N ALA A 64 15.06 14.70 32.67
CA ALA A 64 14.53 13.34 32.65
C ALA A 64 15.63 12.27 32.65
N PHE A 65 16.77 12.51 32.00
CA PHE A 65 17.94 11.62 32.04
C PHE A 65 18.55 11.55 33.44
N LEU A 66 18.80 12.71 34.05
CA LEU A 66 19.35 12.80 35.41
C LEU A 66 18.42 12.18 36.45
N GLU A 67 17.10 12.35 36.32
CA GLU A 67 16.11 11.68 37.17
C GLU A 67 16.19 10.16 37.06
N LEU A 68 16.45 9.61 35.87
CA LEU A 68 16.58 8.16 35.69
C LEU A 68 17.86 7.64 36.32
N ILE A 69 18.99 8.35 36.18
CA ILE A 69 20.24 7.99 36.88
C ILE A 69 20.02 8.02 38.40
N GLN A 70 19.36 9.06 38.91
CA GLN A 70 19.07 9.15 40.34
C GLN A 70 18.22 7.97 40.80
N ALA A 71 17.17 7.61 40.05
CA ALA A 71 16.30 6.49 40.38
C ALA A 71 17.03 5.13 40.38
N GLU A 72 17.96 4.90 39.44
CA GLU A 72 18.79 3.69 39.43
C GLU A 72 19.72 3.63 40.65
N LEU A 73 20.34 4.76 41.03
CA LEU A 73 21.20 4.82 42.22
C LEU A 73 20.40 4.62 43.53
N GLU A 74 19.22 5.25 43.64
CA GLU A 74 18.30 5.04 44.77
C GLU A 74 17.80 3.58 44.83
N GLY A 75 17.49 2.99 43.67
CA GLY A 75 17.09 1.58 43.54
C GLY A 75 18.16 0.61 44.02
N ALA A 76 19.44 0.93 43.78
CA ALA A 76 20.60 0.21 44.31
C ALA A 76 20.88 0.51 45.80
N GLY A 77 20.03 1.30 46.47
CA GLY A 77 20.12 1.59 47.91
C GLY A 77 21.03 2.76 48.28
N TYR A 78 21.50 3.56 47.32
CA TYR A 78 22.34 4.73 47.61
C TYR A 78 21.51 5.86 48.22
N GLN A 79 22.03 6.46 49.29
CA GLN A 79 21.42 7.62 49.92
C GLN A 79 21.78 8.92 49.19
N GLU A 80 20.93 9.94 49.32
CA GLU A 80 21.12 11.27 48.72
C GLU A 80 22.52 11.86 48.94
N ALA A 81 23.10 11.68 50.13
CA ALA A 81 24.45 12.18 50.44
C ALA A 81 25.55 11.55 49.56
N VAL A 82 25.41 10.27 49.19
CA VAL A 82 26.32 9.57 48.29
C VAL A 82 26.03 9.94 46.84
N ILE A 83 24.75 10.03 46.46
CA ILE A 83 24.32 10.42 45.11
C ILE A 83 24.88 11.81 44.74
N LYS A 84 24.95 12.75 45.70
CA LYS A 84 25.56 14.08 45.49
C LYS A 84 27.02 14.02 45.03
N GLN A 85 27.76 12.96 45.36
CA GLN A 85 29.16 12.81 44.94
C GLN A 85 29.30 12.57 43.43
N TYR A 86 28.23 12.15 42.74
CA TYR A 86 28.21 11.96 41.29
C TYR A 86 28.07 13.27 40.50
N ILE A 87 27.70 14.40 41.13
CA ILE A 87 27.44 15.67 40.45
C ILE A 87 28.61 16.12 39.54
N PRO A 88 29.89 16.14 40.00
CA PRO A 88 31.00 16.60 39.16
C PRO A 88 31.27 15.66 37.97
N ALA A 89 31.13 14.35 38.18
CA ALA A 89 31.30 13.33 37.15
C ALA A 89 30.20 13.40 36.09
N LEU A 90 28.94 13.45 36.53
CA LEU A 90 27.77 13.56 35.66
C LEU A 90 27.80 14.82 34.82
N LYS A 91 28.24 15.94 35.38
CA LYS A 91 28.43 17.18 34.63
C LYS A 91 29.42 16.99 33.48
N LYS A 92 30.62 16.48 33.77
CA LYS A 92 31.63 16.19 32.73
C LYS A 92 31.12 15.19 31.70
N PHE A 93 30.29 14.24 32.11
CA PHE A 93 29.72 13.22 31.25
C PHE A 93 28.76 13.80 30.21
N ILE A 94 27.80 14.62 30.63
CA ILE A 94 26.82 15.22 29.73
C ILE A 94 27.42 16.32 28.83
N ASP A 95 28.53 16.93 29.25
CA ASP A 95 29.27 17.94 28.48
C ASP A 95 30.09 17.31 27.33
N LYS A 96 30.29 15.98 27.30
CA LYS A 96 30.94 15.31 26.18
C LYS A 96 30.06 15.39 24.92
N GLN A 97 30.63 15.87 23.82
CA GLN A 97 29.90 16.02 22.54
C GLN A 97 29.26 14.71 22.06
N GLU A 98 29.96 13.59 22.23
CA GLU A 98 29.48 12.26 21.85
C GLU A 98 28.27 11.82 22.68
N VAL A 99 28.29 12.09 23.99
CA VAL A 99 27.18 11.80 24.91
C VAL A 99 25.99 12.70 24.60
N ALA A 100 26.21 14.00 24.39
CA ALA A 100 25.16 14.94 24.02
C ALA A 100 24.48 14.55 22.71
N ALA A 101 25.26 14.15 21.68
CA ALA A 101 24.72 13.67 20.42
C ALA A 101 23.93 12.37 20.58
N ALA A 102 24.43 11.42 21.37
CA ALA A 102 23.75 10.16 21.65
C ALA A 102 22.41 10.37 22.38
N LEU A 103 22.36 11.25 23.38
CA LEU A 103 21.11 11.63 24.06
C LEU A 103 20.16 12.35 23.10
N GLY A 104 20.69 13.22 22.26
CA GLY A 104 19.96 13.93 21.22
C GLY A 104 19.24 13.02 20.22
N MET A 105 19.82 11.86 19.90
CA MET A 105 19.19 10.86 19.02
C MET A 105 17.83 10.37 19.53
N ALA A 106 17.48 10.54 20.82
CA ALA A 106 16.12 10.23 21.29
C ALA A 106 15.03 11.09 20.64
N PHE A 107 15.41 12.20 20.00
CA PHE A 107 14.53 13.03 19.18
C PHE A 107 14.51 12.60 17.70
N ASP A 108 15.21 11.54 17.28
CA ASP A 108 14.91 10.91 15.98
C ASP A 108 13.68 10.02 16.17
N VAL A 109 12.67 10.17 15.31
CA VAL A 109 11.46 9.34 15.31
C VAL A 109 11.78 7.86 15.11
N GLU A 110 12.85 7.57 14.36
CA GLU A 110 13.33 6.22 14.09
C GLU A 110 14.18 5.64 15.23
N CYS A 111 14.47 6.43 16.28
CA CYS A 111 15.27 5.99 17.41
C CYS A 111 14.54 4.92 18.23
N LYS A 112 15.11 3.71 18.21
CA LYS A 112 14.66 2.55 19.00
C LYS A 112 15.51 2.34 20.25
N ALA A 113 16.78 2.77 20.22
CA ALA A 113 17.73 2.69 21.32
C ALA A 113 18.81 3.77 21.15
N ILE A 114 19.28 4.33 22.27
CA ILE A 114 20.52 5.10 22.31
C ILE A 114 21.68 4.12 22.44
N ASP A 115 22.84 4.48 21.88
CA ASP A 115 24.07 3.69 21.99
C ASP A 115 24.56 3.60 23.44
N THR A 116 24.13 2.56 24.15
CA THR A 116 24.51 2.30 25.54
C THR A 116 25.98 1.94 25.68
N SER A 117 26.58 1.33 24.65
CA SER A 117 28.01 1.02 24.64
C SER A 117 28.88 2.27 24.66
N LEU A 118 28.45 3.32 23.96
CA LEU A 118 29.10 4.63 23.97
C LEU A 118 28.97 5.32 25.33
N LEU A 119 27.79 5.25 25.97
CA LEU A 119 27.57 5.80 27.31
C LEU A 119 28.47 5.12 28.36
N VAL A 120 28.55 3.79 28.34
CA VAL A 120 29.39 3.01 29.26
C VAL A 120 30.87 3.38 29.11
N LYS A 121 31.39 3.39 27.87
CA LYS A 121 32.79 3.76 27.59
C LYS A 121 33.07 5.20 28.04
N SER A 122 32.17 6.12 27.67
CA SER A 122 32.28 7.53 28.03
C SER A 122 32.29 7.76 29.54
N TRP A 123 31.57 6.94 30.32
CA TRP A 123 31.57 7.00 31.78
C TRP A 123 32.89 6.48 32.36
N ALA A 124 33.37 5.33 31.88
CA ALA A 124 34.62 4.72 32.33
C ALA A 124 35.83 5.65 32.14
N ASP A 125 35.89 6.37 31.00
CA ASP A 125 36.99 7.29 30.67
C ASP A 125 37.09 8.50 31.62
N LEU A 126 36.05 8.80 32.39
CA LEU A 126 36.03 9.98 33.27
C LEU A 126 36.74 9.74 34.61
N ASN A 127 37.25 8.53 34.86
CA ASN A 127 37.80 8.11 36.16
C ASN A 127 36.84 8.47 37.31
N SER A 128 35.56 8.16 37.09
CA SER A 128 34.41 8.57 37.91
C SER A 128 34.09 7.58 39.02
N PRO A 129 33.21 7.93 39.99
CA PRO A 129 32.73 6.97 40.97
C PRO A 129 32.16 5.71 40.30
N LEU A 130 32.45 4.56 40.89
CA LEU A 130 31.97 3.27 40.40
C LEU A 130 30.44 3.24 40.47
N LEU A 131 29.80 2.94 39.34
CA LEU A 131 28.36 2.68 39.31
C LEU A 131 28.06 1.35 40.03
N PRO A 132 26.84 1.17 40.56
CA PRO A 132 26.38 -0.11 41.09
C PRO A 132 26.57 -1.25 40.08
N GLU A 133 26.86 -2.46 40.57
CA GLU A 133 27.04 -3.64 39.71
C GLU A 133 25.80 -3.99 38.89
N ASP A 134 24.62 -3.64 39.40
CA ASP A 134 23.30 -3.87 38.83
C ASP A 134 22.74 -2.66 38.05
N PHE A 135 23.54 -1.62 37.81
CA PHE A 135 23.10 -0.43 37.06
C PHE A 135 22.79 -0.76 35.59
N ASP A 136 21.52 -0.60 35.18
CA ASP A 136 21.03 -1.03 33.87
C ASP A 136 20.95 0.12 32.85
N TRP A 137 22.02 0.26 32.05
CA TRP A 137 22.07 1.24 30.96
C TRP A 137 21.01 1.01 29.87
N ASP A 138 20.61 -0.23 29.61
CA ASP A 138 19.62 -0.56 28.57
C ASP A 138 18.21 -0.19 29.03
N PHE A 139 17.87 -0.47 30.30
CA PHE A 139 16.64 0.00 30.91
C PHE A 139 16.58 1.53 30.92
N LEU A 140 17.65 2.19 31.35
CA LEU A 140 17.75 3.64 31.37
C LEU A 140 17.54 4.23 29.97
N SER A 141 18.20 3.69 28.94
CA SER A 141 18.07 4.11 27.54
C SER A 141 16.61 4.02 27.04
N LYS A 142 15.95 2.87 27.26
CA LYS A 142 14.53 2.67 26.88
C LYS A 142 13.59 3.62 27.62
N SER A 143 13.81 3.81 28.92
CA SER A 143 13.01 4.70 29.76
C SER A 143 13.19 6.16 29.37
N TYR A 144 14.42 6.56 29.03
CA TYR A 144 14.73 7.91 28.56
C TYR A 144 14.04 8.21 27.23
N ILE A 145 14.13 7.33 26.23
CA ILE A 145 13.45 7.51 24.94
C ILE A 145 11.93 7.69 25.14
N ARG A 146 11.31 6.90 26.02
CA ARG A 146 9.88 7.05 26.35
C ARG A 146 9.57 8.42 26.96
N LYS A 147 10.41 8.91 27.87
CA LYS A 147 10.27 10.25 28.45
C LYS A 147 10.43 11.34 27.39
N VAL A 148 11.40 11.23 26.49
CA VAL A 148 11.61 12.17 25.37
C VAL A 148 10.41 12.20 24.43
N LYS A 149 9.86 11.04 24.05
CA LYS A 149 8.64 10.97 23.22
C LYS A 149 7.45 11.69 23.87
N ARG A 150 7.28 11.58 25.19
CA ARG A 150 6.25 12.33 25.92
C ARG A 150 6.52 13.84 25.93
N ILE A 151 7.78 14.26 26.07
CA ILE A 151 8.18 15.67 26.00
C ILE A 151 7.77 16.26 24.65
N VAL A 152 8.07 15.56 23.55
CA VAL A 152 7.68 15.96 22.19
C VAL A 152 6.16 16.04 22.05
N GLN A 153 5.42 15.00 22.46
CA GLN A 153 3.96 14.94 22.37
C GLN A 153 3.26 16.03 23.20
N SER A 154 3.84 16.41 24.34
CA SER A 154 3.31 17.45 25.22
C SER A 154 3.58 18.88 24.73
N SER A 155 4.38 19.06 23.68
CA SER A 155 4.74 20.36 23.14
C SER A 155 3.92 20.67 21.89
N GLU A 156 3.07 21.70 21.95
CA GLU A 156 2.28 22.16 20.79
C GLU A 156 3.16 22.54 19.59
N LYS A 157 4.40 22.98 19.82
CA LYS A 157 5.34 23.38 18.78
C LYS A 157 6.11 22.21 18.17
N LEU A 158 6.46 21.19 18.97
CA LEU A 158 7.24 20.04 18.48
C LEU A 158 6.36 18.92 17.95
N ARG A 159 5.20 18.70 18.56
CA ARG A 159 4.25 17.66 18.15
C ARG A 159 3.96 17.62 16.65
N PRO A 160 3.55 18.72 15.97
CA PRO A 160 3.21 18.65 14.54
C PRO A 160 4.42 18.29 13.67
N ILE A 161 5.62 18.72 14.04
CA ILE A 161 6.85 18.45 13.29
C ILE A 161 7.17 16.94 13.32
N PHE A 162 7.05 16.33 14.50
CA PHE A 162 7.39 14.93 14.70
C PHE A 162 6.26 13.98 14.27
N GLU A 163 4.99 14.43 14.27
CA GLU A 163 3.87 13.69 13.68
C GLU A 163 4.05 13.51 12.17
N ILE A 164 4.47 14.55 11.44
CA ILE A 164 4.79 14.46 10.00
C ILE A 164 5.90 13.44 9.75
N GLN A 165 6.99 13.50 10.52
CA GLN A 165 8.10 12.55 10.39
C GLN A 165 7.71 11.10 10.70
N THR A 166 6.80 10.90 11.66
CA THR A 166 6.26 9.57 11.98
C THR A 166 5.44 9.01 10.82
N LEU A 167 4.63 9.84 10.17
CA LEU A 167 3.88 9.44 8.97
C LEU A 167 4.81 9.05 7.82
N GLU A 168 5.90 9.80 7.60
CA GLU A 168 6.89 9.47 6.56
C GLU A 168 7.64 8.16 6.86
N SER A 169 8.03 7.92 8.11
CA SER A 169 8.69 6.68 8.51
C SER A 169 7.76 5.46 8.40
N ILE A 170 6.47 5.61 8.77
CA ILE A 170 5.45 4.59 8.55
C ILE A 170 5.27 4.31 7.05
N ALA A 171 5.22 5.35 6.21
CA ALA A 171 5.10 5.19 4.76
C ALA A 171 6.29 4.40 4.18
N LYS A 172 7.52 4.71 4.59
CA LYS A 172 8.74 3.99 4.19
C LYS A 172 8.75 2.54 4.68
N ALA A 173 8.47 2.30 5.96
CA ALA A 173 8.39 0.94 6.50
C ALA A 173 7.29 0.09 5.83
N THR A 174 6.18 0.72 5.45
CA THR A 174 5.10 0.06 4.69
C THR A 174 5.56 -0.29 3.26
N GLN A 175 6.36 0.57 2.63
CA GLN A 175 6.99 0.27 1.33
C GLN A 175 8.05 -0.84 1.40
N GLU A 176 8.74 -1.00 2.54
CA GLU A 176 9.75 -2.05 2.73
C GLU A 176 9.12 -3.43 3.07
N THR A 177 7.92 -3.44 3.66
CA THR A 177 7.24 -4.68 4.11
C THR A 177 6.32 -5.25 3.04
N ALA A 178 5.72 -4.41 2.19
CA ALA A 178 5.08 -4.87 0.96
C ALA A 178 6.18 -5.11 -0.08
N GLY A 179 6.39 -6.36 -0.52
CA GLY A 179 7.36 -6.66 -1.58
C GLY A 179 7.22 -5.71 -2.77
N ILE A 180 8.31 -5.47 -3.52
CA ILE A 180 8.41 -4.43 -4.57
C ILE A 180 7.08 -4.31 -5.31
N ALA A 181 6.34 -3.22 -5.04
CA ALA A 181 5.07 -3.00 -5.70
C ALA A 181 5.32 -2.99 -7.21
N PRO A 182 4.59 -3.77 -8.01
CA PRO A 182 4.75 -3.76 -9.46
C PRO A 182 4.63 -2.32 -9.96
N ALA A 183 5.56 -1.91 -10.82
CA ALA A 183 5.46 -0.64 -11.50
C ALA A 183 4.22 -0.62 -12.41
N PHE A 184 3.60 0.54 -12.58
CA PHE A 184 2.51 0.71 -13.53
C PHE A 184 3.05 0.99 -14.94
N ASN A 185 3.63 -0.04 -15.57
CA ASN A 185 4.28 0.09 -16.87
C ASN A 185 3.37 -0.41 -17.99
N LEU A 186 2.74 0.52 -18.72
CA LEU A 186 1.85 0.20 -19.85
C LEU A 186 2.57 -0.50 -21.00
N ALA A 187 3.84 -0.18 -21.26
CA ALA A 187 4.62 -0.83 -22.31
C ALA A 187 4.88 -2.30 -21.98
N GLN A 188 5.25 -2.57 -20.72
CA GLN A 188 5.43 -3.93 -20.23
C GLN A 188 4.10 -4.71 -20.23
N TYR A 189 2.99 -4.06 -19.86
CA TYR A 189 1.67 -4.67 -19.93
C TYR A 189 1.28 -5.05 -21.36
N ALA A 190 1.50 -4.15 -22.33
CA ALA A 190 1.29 -4.43 -23.75
C ALA A 190 2.17 -5.61 -24.24
N GLU A 191 3.45 -5.64 -23.84
CA GLU A 191 4.36 -6.75 -24.13
C GLU A 191 3.78 -8.08 -23.62
N GLY A 192 3.33 -8.13 -22.37
CA GLY A 192 2.72 -9.33 -21.80
C GLY A 192 1.49 -9.79 -22.58
N LEU A 193 0.59 -8.87 -22.98
CA LEU A 193 -0.55 -9.22 -23.82
C LEU A 193 -0.12 -9.86 -25.16
N ARG A 194 0.91 -9.30 -25.81
CA ARG A 194 1.47 -9.87 -27.05
C ARG A 194 2.08 -11.24 -26.84
N GLU A 195 2.81 -11.45 -25.74
CA GLU A 195 3.43 -12.73 -25.43
C GLU A 195 2.39 -13.83 -25.17
N ARG A 196 1.33 -13.55 -24.41
CA ARG A 196 0.34 -14.57 -24.01
C ARG A 196 -0.74 -14.82 -25.05
N TYR A 197 -1.17 -13.79 -25.77
CA TYR A 197 -2.33 -13.88 -26.67
C TYR A 197 -1.98 -13.61 -28.14
N GLY A 198 -0.76 -13.12 -28.42
CA GLY A 198 -0.41 -12.66 -29.75
C GLY A 198 -0.29 -13.76 -30.81
N ASN A 199 0.04 -14.98 -30.39
CA ASN A 199 0.14 -16.13 -31.30
C ASN A 199 -1.17 -16.92 -31.29
N LEU A 200 -1.59 -17.39 -32.47
CA LEU A 200 -2.74 -18.27 -32.59
C LEU A 200 -2.44 -19.63 -31.92
N LYS A 201 -3.23 -19.99 -30.90
CA LYS A 201 -3.08 -21.26 -30.18
C LYS A 201 -3.63 -22.41 -31.02
N LEU A 202 -2.75 -23.04 -31.81
CA LEU A 202 -3.04 -24.22 -32.64
C LEU A 202 -2.59 -25.53 -31.99
N GLU A 203 -2.36 -25.53 -30.68
CA GLU A 203 -1.87 -26.68 -29.90
C GLU A 203 -2.80 -27.90 -29.99
N SER A 204 -4.08 -27.70 -30.34
CA SER A 204 -5.05 -28.78 -30.58
C SER A 204 -4.94 -29.43 -31.96
N LEU A 205 -4.17 -28.87 -32.90
CA LEU A 205 -4.13 -29.28 -34.31
C LEU A 205 -2.81 -29.92 -34.75
N ASN A 206 -1.69 -29.77 -34.02
CA ASN A 206 -0.45 -30.50 -34.28
C ASN A 206 0.58 -30.38 -33.13
N THR A 207 1.25 -31.49 -32.80
CA THR A 207 2.28 -31.59 -31.74
C THR A 207 3.69 -31.10 -32.14
N ASP A 208 3.92 -30.73 -33.40
CA ASP A 208 5.28 -30.43 -33.91
C ASP A 208 5.73 -28.97 -33.68
N GLY A 209 4.86 -28.11 -33.10
CA GLY A 209 5.17 -26.89 -32.34
C GLY A 209 5.95 -25.73 -33.00
N CYS A 210 6.68 -25.94 -34.09
CA CYS A 210 7.73 -25.00 -34.52
C CYS A 210 7.30 -24.01 -35.61
N ALA A 211 6.26 -24.31 -36.40
CA ALA A 211 5.86 -23.47 -37.54
C ALA A 211 4.81 -22.39 -37.22
N TYR A 212 4.12 -22.50 -36.07
CA TYR A 212 2.89 -21.74 -35.81
C TYR A 212 3.08 -20.47 -34.96
N ASN A 213 4.24 -20.30 -34.32
CA ASN A 213 4.59 -19.05 -33.59
C ASN A 213 4.68 -17.80 -34.49
N ALA A 214 4.67 -17.99 -35.81
CA ALA A 214 4.66 -16.91 -36.79
C ALA A 214 3.25 -16.35 -37.09
N LEU A 215 2.18 -17.09 -36.77
CA LEU A 215 0.81 -16.67 -37.09
C LEU A 215 0.27 -15.75 -35.99
N LYS A 216 0.23 -14.45 -36.31
CA LYS A 216 -0.24 -13.41 -35.40
C LYS A 216 -1.75 -13.27 -35.46
N LEU A 217 -2.43 -13.44 -34.31
CA LEU A 217 -3.89 -13.42 -34.22
C LEU A 217 -4.48 -12.12 -34.81
N TRP A 218 -3.89 -10.97 -34.47
CA TRP A 218 -4.38 -9.66 -34.91
C TRP A 218 -4.24 -9.41 -36.42
N ARG A 219 -3.43 -10.21 -37.14
CA ARG A 219 -3.27 -10.09 -38.60
C ARG A 219 -4.24 -10.98 -39.38
N MET A 220 -4.90 -11.93 -38.72
CA MET A 220 -5.76 -12.94 -39.36
C MET A 220 -7.19 -12.94 -38.79
N PHE A 221 -7.50 -11.97 -37.93
CA PHE A 221 -8.79 -11.90 -37.28
C PHE A 221 -9.90 -11.59 -38.29
N VAL A 222 -10.93 -12.43 -38.32
CA VAL A 222 -12.15 -12.21 -39.09
C VAL A 222 -13.26 -11.81 -38.11
N PRO A 223 -13.86 -10.62 -38.26
CA PRO A 223 -14.94 -10.18 -37.38
C PRO A 223 -16.12 -11.14 -37.39
N GLN A 224 -16.61 -11.50 -36.20
CA GLN A 224 -17.78 -12.34 -36.06
C GLN A 224 -19.03 -11.59 -36.52
N GLN A 225 -19.98 -12.35 -37.06
CA GLN A 225 -21.30 -11.88 -37.43
C GLN A 225 -22.21 -11.98 -36.21
N VAL A 226 -22.87 -10.89 -35.85
CA VAL A 226 -23.71 -10.80 -34.65
C VAL A 226 -25.09 -10.24 -34.99
N ARG A 227 -26.03 -10.46 -34.07
CA ARG A 227 -27.34 -9.80 -34.05
C ARG A 227 -27.42 -8.98 -32.78
N GLU A 228 -27.75 -7.70 -32.89
CA GLU A 228 -27.98 -6.85 -31.72
C GLU A 228 -29.32 -7.23 -31.07
N CYS A 229 -29.32 -7.46 -29.76
CA CYS A 229 -30.52 -7.80 -29.00
C CYS A 229 -30.55 -6.95 -27.73
N GLN A 230 -31.41 -5.93 -27.71
CA GLN A 230 -31.58 -5.05 -26.55
C GLN A 230 -32.54 -5.62 -25.50
N GLU A 231 -33.46 -6.50 -25.93
CA GLU A 231 -34.45 -7.18 -25.08
C GLU A 231 -34.10 -8.68 -24.95
N PHE A 232 -33.06 -9.00 -24.16
CA PHE A 232 -32.71 -10.40 -23.89
C PHE A 232 -33.23 -10.85 -22.53
N MET A 233 -34.13 -11.84 -22.52
CA MET A 233 -34.44 -12.65 -21.34
C MET A 233 -33.72 -14.00 -21.45
N PRO A 234 -32.68 -14.29 -20.63
CA PRO A 234 -31.97 -15.58 -20.62
C PRO A 234 -32.89 -16.78 -20.34
N GLN A 235 -34.00 -16.53 -19.63
CA GLN A 235 -35.00 -17.51 -19.20
C GLN A 235 -35.76 -18.16 -20.38
N VAL A 236 -35.61 -17.63 -21.60
CA VAL A 236 -36.32 -18.03 -22.82
C VAL A 236 -35.72 -19.30 -23.46
N TYR A 237 -34.47 -19.62 -23.16
CA TYR A 237 -33.76 -20.75 -23.79
C TYR A 237 -33.47 -21.92 -22.84
N GLU A 238 -33.53 -21.71 -21.52
CA GLU A 238 -33.21 -22.74 -20.53
C GLU A 238 -34.25 -22.76 -19.40
N LEU A 239 -35.37 -23.43 -19.64
CA LEU A 239 -36.09 -24.08 -18.54
C LEU A 239 -35.48 -25.48 -18.40
N PRO A 240 -34.73 -25.78 -17.33
CA PRO A 240 -34.25 -27.13 -17.08
C PRO A 240 -35.44 -28.10 -17.11
N LYS A 241 -35.26 -29.26 -17.75
CA LYS A 241 -36.33 -30.25 -17.97
C LYS A 241 -37.06 -30.64 -16.67
N ASP A 242 -36.35 -30.60 -15.55
CA ASP A 242 -36.88 -30.90 -14.23
C ASP A 242 -37.91 -29.87 -13.74
N ARG A 243 -37.69 -28.59 -14.06
CA ARG A 243 -38.61 -27.50 -13.69
C ARG A 243 -39.86 -27.51 -14.58
N SER A 244 -39.74 -27.91 -15.85
CA SER A 244 -40.92 -28.14 -16.70
C SER A 244 -41.77 -29.31 -16.20
N HIS A 245 -41.13 -30.38 -15.68
CA HIS A 245 -41.83 -31.55 -15.13
C HIS A 245 -42.65 -31.17 -13.87
N GLN A 246 -42.06 -30.39 -12.96
CA GLN A 246 -42.74 -29.90 -11.75
C GLN A 246 -43.96 -29.02 -12.06
N LEU A 247 -43.89 -28.20 -13.12
CA LEU A 247 -44.99 -27.33 -13.54
C LEU A 247 -46.12 -28.13 -14.25
N GLN A 248 -45.76 -29.21 -14.94
CA GLN A 248 -46.70 -30.18 -15.50
C GLN A 248 -47.48 -30.91 -14.41
N GLU A 249 -46.79 -31.37 -13.36
CA GLU A 249 -47.40 -32.03 -12.19
C GLU A 249 -48.29 -31.08 -11.39
N ALA A 250 -47.98 -29.79 -11.35
CA ALA A 250 -48.77 -28.76 -10.69
C ALA A 250 -50.00 -28.28 -11.50
N GLY A 251 -50.25 -28.82 -12.69
CA GLY A 251 -51.41 -28.47 -13.53
C GLY A 251 -51.35 -27.07 -14.15
N GLN A 252 -50.17 -26.44 -14.22
CA GLN A 252 -49.98 -25.07 -14.73
C GLN A 252 -49.65 -25.04 -16.23
N LEU A 253 -50.27 -25.91 -17.02
CA LEU A 253 -50.03 -26.04 -18.46
C LEU A 253 -50.41 -24.77 -19.25
N ASP A 254 -51.46 -24.06 -18.84
CA ASP A 254 -51.85 -22.79 -19.47
C ASP A 254 -50.80 -21.69 -19.30
N VAL A 255 -50.07 -21.69 -18.18
CA VAL A 255 -48.96 -20.75 -17.93
C VAL A 255 -47.78 -21.08 -18.84
N LEU A 256 -47.56 -22.35 -19.16
CA LEU A 256 -46.52 -22.76 -20.11
C LEU A 256 -46.90 -22.40 -21.56
N ALA A 257 -48.15 -22.62 -21.97
CA ALA A 257 -48.61 -22.33 -23.34
C ALA A 257 -48.66 -20.82 -23.66
N MET A 258 -49.11 -19.98 -22.71
CA MET A 258 -49.06 -18.53 -22.88
C MET A 258 -47.62 -18.02 -22.96
N ARG A 259 -46.73 -18.60 -22.14
CA ARG A 259 -45.30 -18.30 -22.19
C ARG A 259 -44.67 -18.78 -23.50
N GLU A 260 -45.02 -19.96 -24.02
CA GLU A 260 -44.56 -20.46 -25.31
C GLU A 260 -44.92 -19.53 -26.48
N GLY A 261 -46.14 -18.97 -26.50
CA GLY A 261 -46.52 -17.97 -27.51
C GLY A 261 -45.68 -16.68 -27.42
N GLU A 262 -45.48 -16.15 -26.22
CA GLU A 262 -44.59 -14.99 -26.01
C GLU A 262 -43.14 -15.31 -26.40
N LEU A 263 -42.66 -16.53 -26.09
CA LEU A 263 -41.32 -17.01 -26.44
C LEU A 263 -41.13 -17.13 -27.96
N GLU A 264 -42.17 -17.53 -28.69
CA GLU A 264 -42.18 -17.61 -30.16
C GLU A 264 -42.02 -16.21 -30.78
N ASP A 265 -42.74 -15.21 -30.26
CA ASP A 265 -42.63 -13.80 -30.69
C ASP A 265 -41.22 -13.25 -30.46
N TYR A 266 -40.59 -13.53 -29.30
CA TYR A 266 -39.20 -13.14 -29.04
C TYR A 266 -38.21 -13.84 -29.98
N ARG A 267 -38.39 -15.14 -30.24
CA ARG A 267 -37.55 -15.90 -31.20
C ARG A 267 -37.67 -15.32 -32.60
N GLN A 268 -38.88 -14.97 -33.01
CA GLN A 268 -39.14 -14.38 -34.31
C GLN A 268 -38.49 -12.99 -34.44
N ARG A 269 -38.67 -12.11 -33.44
CA ARG A 269 -37.99 -10.80 -33.37
C ARG A 269 -36.47 -10.93 -33.44
N TYR A 270 -35.90 -11.91 -32.73
CA TYR A 270 -34.45 -12.19 -32.78
C TYR A 270 -34.00 -12.65 -34.17
N ARG A 271 -34.75 -13.54 -34.82
CA ARG A 271 -34.45 -14.01 -36.19
C ARG A 271 -34.57 -12.92 -37.24
N GLU A 272 -35.43 -11.93 -37.01
CA GLU A 272 -35.62 -10.77 -37.89
C GLU A 272 -34.55 -9.69 -37.74
N GLN A 273 -33.78 -9.68 -36.64
CA GLN A 273 -32.68 -8.72 -36.47
C GLN A 273 -31.63 -8.87 -37.57
N PRO A 274 -31.09 -7.79 -38.14
CA PRO A 274 -30.05 -7.90 -39.16
C PRO A 274 -28.80 -8.58 -38.61
N ILE A 275 -28.17 -9.42 -39.43
CA ILE A 275 -26.83 -9.94 -39.16
C ILE A 275 -25.83 -8.88 -39.60
N GLN A 276 -24.96 -8.43 -38.69
CA GLN A 276 -23.96 -7.42 -38.96
C GLN A 276 -22.60 -7.81 -38.38
N PRO A 277 -21.49 -7.37 -38.98
CA PRO A 277 -20.16 -7.51 -38.37
C PRO A 277 -20.11 -6.85 -37.00
N ILE A 278 -19.48 -7.50 -36.03
CA ILE A 278 -19.46 -7.04 -34.64
C ILE A 278 -18.89 -5.63 -34.45
N PHE A 279 -17.93 -5.20 -35.28
CA PHE A 279 -17.36 -3.85 -35.21
C PHE A 279 -18.29 -2.76 -35.73
N GLU A 280 -19.32 -3.10 -36.52
CA GLU A 280 -20.38 -2.15 -36.87
C GLU A 280 -21.31 -1.89 -35.68
N VAL A 281 -21.45 -2.87 -34.78
CA VAL A 281 -22.31 -2.80 -33.59
C VAL A 281 -21.57 -2.21 -32.39
N MET A 282 -20.37 -2.70 -32.09
CA MET A 282 -19.58 -2.28 -30.91
C MET A 282 -18.66 -1.07 -31.18
N GLY A 283 -18.47 -0.71 -32.45
CA GLY A 283 -17.45 0.23 -32.89
C GLY A 283 -16.13 -0.48 -33.24
N ASP A 284 -15.44 0.04 -34.25
CA ASP A 284 -14.16 -0.51 -34.69
C ASP A 284 -13.05 -0.09 -33.72
N PRO A 285 -12.39 -1.06 -33.05
CA PRO A 285 -11.33 -0.77 -32.08
C PRO A 285 -10.10 -0.10 -32.71
N GLN A 286 -9.90 -0.20 -34.04
CA GLN A 286 -8.75 0.37 -34.74
C GLN A 286 -8.97 1.83 -35.19
N ILE A 287 -10.21 2.25 -35.40
CA ILE A 287 -10.52 3.55 -36.05
C ILE A 287 -10.68 4.68 -35.02
N GLY A 288 -10.67 4.38 -33.70
CA GLY A 288 -10.65 5.39 -32.63
C GLY A 288 -11.83 6.36 -32.64
N GLY A 289 -12.87 6.08 -33.43
CA GLY A 289 -14.00 6.96 -33.69
C GLY A 289 -15.32 6.19 -33.55
N LYS A 290 -16.17 6.72 -32.67
CA LYS A 290 -17.43 6.15 -32.13
C LYS A 290 -17.23 5.01 -31.14
N GLN A 291 -17.21 5.40 -29.85
CA GLN A 291 -17.57 4.51 -28.75
C GLN A 291 -18.92 3.87 -29.09
N GLY A 292 -19.00 2.53 -29.05
CA GLY A 292 -20.27 1.83 -29.09
C GLY A 292 -21.27 2.45 -28.10
N THR A 293 -22.54 2.42 -28.47
CA THR A 293 -23.67 3.10 -27.79
C THR A 293 -23.93 2.62 -26.37
N ALA A 294 -23.33 1.52 -25.92
CA ALA A 294 -23.62 0.88 -24.64
C ALA A 294 -22.39 0.83 -23.70
N LYS A 295 -22.59 1.25 -22.44
CA LYS A 295 -21.60 1.16 -21.35
C LYS A 295 -21.24 -0.29 -20.98
N TYR A 296 -22.14 -1.23 -21.26
CA TYR A 296 -21.99 -2.65 -20.98
C TYR A 296 -22.50 -3.44 -22.18
N ALA A 297 -21.77 -4.49 -22.56
CA ALA A 297 -22.15 -5.42 -23.61
C ALA A 297 -21.91 -6.86 -23.14
N VAL A 298 -22.81 -7.77 -23.52
CA VAL A 298 -22.69 -9.21 -23.27
C VAL A 298 -22.70 -9.91 -24.61
N ILE A 299 -21.64 -10.66 -24.90
CA ILE A 299 -21.50 -11.39 -26.17
C ILE A 299 -21.91 -12.83 -25.91
N LEU A 300 -23.01 -13.24 -26.56
CA LEU A 300 -23.54 -14.59 -26.47
C LEU A 300 -23.24 -15.35 -27.76
N GLY A 301 -23.15 -16.67 -27.63
CA GLY A 301 -22.99 -17.57 -28.77
C GLY A 301 -22.57 -18.95 -28.31
N ASP A 302 -22.68 -19.92 -29.20
CA ASP A 302 -22.41 -21.32 -28.92
C ASP A 302 -20.94 -21.56 -28.47
N PRO A 303 -20.66 -22.67 -27.77
CA PRO A 303 -19.28 -23.10 -27.52
C PRO A 303 -18.48 -23.14 -28.83
N GLY A 304 -17.28 -22.57 -28.83
CA GLY A 304 -16.43 -22.49 -30.03
C GLY A 304 -16.76 -21.35 -31.00
N SER A 305 -17.74 -20.49 -30.74
CA SER A 305 -18.06 -19.33 -31.61
C SER A 305 -16.99 -18.22 -31.63
N GLY A 306 -15.91 -18.37 -30.85
CA GLY A 306 -14.78 -17.44 -30.84
C GLY A 306 -14.91 -16.23 -29.90
N LYS A 307 -15.81 -16.27 -28.90
CA LYS A 307 -16.01 -15.20 -27.90
C LYS A 307 -14.70 -14.79 -27.20
N SER A 308 -13.98 -15.75 -26.66
CA SER A 308 -12.69 -15.52 -25.99
C SER A 308 -11.64 -14.96 -26.98
N THR A 309 -11.63 -15.45 -28.22
CA THR A 309 -10.73 -14.96 -29.28
C THR A 309 -11.00 -13.51 -29.65
N LEU A 310 -12.27 -13.09 -29.67
CA LEU A 310 -12.66 -11.70 -29.87
C LEU A 310 -12.16 -10.80 -28.72
N LEU A 311 -12.31 -11.21 -27.46
CA LEU A 311 -11.80 -10.42 -26.31
C LEU A 311 -10.27 -10.31 -26.35
N GLN A 312 -9.58 -11.40 -26.70
CA GLN A 312 -8.13 -11.41 -26.92
C GLN A 312 -7.72 -10.46 -28.04
N TYR A 313 -8.44 -10.48 -29.16
CA TYR A 313 -8.21 -9.56 -30.27
C TYR A 313 -8.35 -8.09 -29.84
N LEU A 314 -9.41 -7.74 -29.09
CA LEU A 314 -9.60 -6.37 -28.59
C LEU A 314 -8.43 -5.90 -27.71
N ALA A 315 -7.96 -6.77 -26.81
CA ALA A 315 -6.79 -6.45 -25.98
C ALA A 315 -5.50 -6.29 -26.82
N LEU A 316 -5.34 -7.09 -27.87
CA LEU A 316 -4.19 -7.01 -28.77
C LEU A 316 -4.20 -5.77 -29.66
N VAL A 317 -5.37 -5.31 -30.12
CA VAL A 317 -5.47 -4.05 -30.89
C VAL A 317 -4.88 -2.89 -30.09
N TRP A 318 -5.19 -2.81 -28.79
CA TRP A 318 -4.56 -1.84 -27.89
C TRP A 318 -3.07 -2.09 -27.72
N ALA A 319 -2.67 -3.35 -27.52
CA ALA A 319 -1.27 -3.71 -27.32
C ALA A 319 -0.39 -3.42 -28.55
N GLU A 320 -0.93 -3.43 -29.77
CA GLU A 320 -0.17 -3.13 -30.99
C GLU A 320 0.01 -1.62 -31.27
N LEU A 321 -0.59 -0.75 -30.45
CA LEU A 321 -0.39 0.70 -30.58
C LEU A 321 1.07 1.09 -30.24
N PRO A 322 1.59 2.17 -30.85
CA PRO A 322 2.86 2.75 -30.41
C PRO A 322 2.81 3.12 -28.92
N VAL A 323 3.90 2.92 -28.19
CA VAL A 323 3.97 3.14 -26.74
C VAL A 323 3.51 4.55 -26.33
N ARG A 324 3.79 5.56 -27.17
CA ARG A 324 3.36 6.95 -26.97
C ARG A 324 1.83 7.15 -27.02
N ASP A 325 1.11 6.27 -27.71
CA ASP A 325 -0.32 6.36 -27.97
C ASP A 325 -1.14 5.51 -26.98
N LEU A 326 -0.51 4.54 -26.28
CA LEU A 326 -1.15 3.72 -25.25
C LEU A 326 -1.90 4.54 -24.17
N PRO A 327 -1.36 5.64 -23.63
CA PRO A 327 -2.06 6.42 -22.60
C PRO A 327 -3.30 7.16 -23.11
N LEU A 328 -3.43 7.33 -24.43
CA LEU A 328 -4.55 8.05 -25.07
C LEU A 328 -5.78 7.16 -25.26
N GLN A 329 -5.63 5.84 -25.10
CA GLN A 329 -6.71 4.87 -25.24
C GLN A 329 -7.07 4.25 -23.88
N PRO A 330 -8.34 3.86 -23.67
CA PRO A 330 -8.74 3.12 -22.47
C PRO A 330 -7.90 1.84 -22.31
N LEU A 331 -7.45 1.57 -21.08
CA LEU A 331 -6.67 0.37 -20.76
C LEU A 331 -7.57 -0.87 -20.79
N PRO A 332 -7.33 -1.87 -21.65
CA PRO A 332 -8.06 -3.14 -21.60
C PRO A 332 -7.57 -3.99 -20.43
N LEU A 333 -8.49 -4.50 -19.61
CA LEU A 333 -8.23 -5.50 -18.59
C LEU A 333 -8.87 -6.82 -19.01
N LEU A 334 -8.09 -7.67 -19.68
CA LEU A 334 -8.52 -9.01 -20.06
C LEU A 334 -8.41 -9.96 -18.86
N LEU A 335 -9.56 -10.43 -18.38
CA LEU A 335 -9.71 -11.23 -17.18
C LEU A 335 -10.38 -12.57 -17.52
N GLU A 336 -9.58 -13.63 -17.53
CA GLU A 336 -10.07 -15.02 -17.54
C GLU A 336 -10.67 -15.32 -16.15
N LEU A 337 -11.99 -15.36 -16.07
CA LEU A 337 -12.68 -15.41 -14.78
C LEU A 337 -12.43 -16.70 -14.00
N ARG A 338 -12.20 -17.83 -14.69
CA ARG A 338 -11.76 -19.09 -14.06
C ARG A 338 -10.42 -18.96 -13.35
N THR A 339 -9.45 -18.26 -13.95
CA THR A 339 -8.14 -18.02 -13.34
C THR A 339 -8.29 -17.16 -12.09
N TYR A 340 -9.10 -16.09 -12.16
CA TYR A 340 -9.42 -15.24 -11.02
C TYR A 340 -10.13 -16.01 -9.90
N ALA A 341 -11.18 -16.79 -10.22
CA ALA A 341 -11.94 -17.56 -9.25
C ALA A 341 -11.05 -18.54 -8.47
N ARG A 342 -10.16 -19.25 -9.17
CA ARG A 342 -9.18 -20.16 -8.56
C ARG A 342 -8.22 -19.44 -7.62
N ASP A 343 -7.63 -18.32 -8.03
CA ASP A 343 -6.67 -17.58 -7.19
C ASP A 343 -7.36 -16.94 -5.97
N LYS A 344 -8.61 -16.51 -6.11
CA LYS A 344 -9.44 -16.03 -5.00
C LYS A 344 -9.76 -17.15 -4.00
N GLN A 345 -10.16 -18.33 -4.47
CA GLN A 345 -10.40 -19.50 -3.60
C GLN A 345 -9.12 -19.93 -2.87
N ALA A 346 -7.96 -19.84 -3.52
CA ALA A 346 -6.67 -20.13 -2.92
C ALA A 346 -6.16 -19.04 -1.95
N GLY A 347 -6.93 -17.96 -1.72
CA GLY A 347 -6.56 -16.87 -0.80
C GLY A 347 -5.44 -15.97 -1.31
N LYS A 348 -5.07 -16.05 -2.60
CA LYS A 348 -3.98 -15.25 -3.19
C LYS A 348 -4.39 -13.83 -3.54
N CYS A 349 -5.68 -13.55 -3.64
CA CYS A 349 -6.24 -12.24 -3.89
C CYS A 349 -7.63 -12.11 -3.25
N LYS A 350 -8.04 -10.88 -2.92
CA LYS A 350 -9.33 -10.60 -2.27
C LYS A 350 -10.41 -10.17 -3.28
N ASP A 351 -9.99 -9.43 -4.28
CA ASP A 351 -10.80 -8.80 -5.32
C ASP A 351 -10.04 -8.75 -6.65
N ILE A 352 -10.68 -8.25 -7.71
CA ILE A 352 -10.08 -8.16 -9.05
C ILE A 352 -8.85 -7.24 -9.06
N VAL A 353 -8.85 -6.19 -8.24
CA VAL A 353 -7.75 -5.20 -8.22
C VAL A 353 -6.50 -5.81 -7.59
N SER A 354 -6.65 -6.50 -6.45
CA SER A 354 -5.58 -7.28 -5.81
C SER A 354 -5.16 -8.46 -6.69
N PHE A 355 -6.06 -9.08 -7.45
CA PHE A 355 -5.68 -10.10 -8.45
C PHE A 355 -4.75 -9.54 -9.54
N ILE A 356 -5.02 -8.33 -10.05
CA ILE A 356 -4.15 -7.69 -11.04
C ILE A 356 -2.81 -7.23 -10.41
N HIS A 357 -2.82 -6.91 -9.11
CA HIS A 357 -1.63 -6.46 -8.40
C HIS A 357 -0.70 -7.61 -7.97
N GLU A 358 -1.26 -8.69 -7.44
CA GLU A 358 -0.55 -9.76 -6.72
C GLU A 358 -0.64 -11.10 -7.46
N GLY A 359 -1.66 -11.29 -8.30
CA GLY A 359 -2.00 -12.56 -8.93
C GLY A 359 -1.05 -13.00 -10.05
N ASN A 360 -1.33 -14.20 -10.57
CA ASN A 360 -0.60 -14.80 -11.69
C ASN A 360 -1.21 -14.33 -13.03
N ILE A 361 -1.15 -13.01 -13.25
CA ILE A 361 -1.57 -12.38 -14.48
C ILE A 361 -0.36 -12.04 -15.34
N THR A 362 -0.57 -11.96 -16.65
CA THR A 362 0.45 -11.77 -17.69
C THR A 362 1.39 -10.59 -17.43
N CYS A 363 0.89 -9.53 -16.77
CA CYS A 363 1.69 -8.43 -16.25
C CYS A 363 0.93 -7.77 -15.09
N ARG A 364 1.60 -7.64 -13.95
CA ARG A 364 1.03 -7.01 -12.75
C ARG A 364 1.00 -5.49 -12.92
N LEU A 365 -0.05 -4.86 -12.41
CA LEU A 365 -0.18 -3.40 -12.39
C LEU A 365 -0.27 -2.89 -10.95
N ASN A 366 0.30 -1.71 -10.69
CA ASN A 366 0.17 -1.06 -9.39
C ASN A 366 -1.31 -0.79 -9.06
N GLN A 367 -1.78 -1.22 -7.89
CA GLN A 367 -3.16 -1.05 -7.47
C GLN A 367 -3.59 0.42 -7.33
N GLN A 368 -2.70 1.31 -6.87
CA GLN A 368 -3.04 2.72 -6.65
C GLN A 368 -3.29 3.44 -7.98
N GLU A 369 -2.40 3.23 -8.95
CA GLU A 369 -2.51 3.81 -10.28
C GLU A 369 -3.68 3.20 -11.08
N LEU A 370 -3.89 1.88 -10.95
CA LEU A 370 -5.04 1.20 -11.53
C LEU A 370 -6.36 1.76 -10.99
N HIS A 371 -6.47 1.97 -9.67
CA HIS A 371 -7.64 2.56 -9.04
C HIS A 371 -7.92 3.98 -9.53
N ALA A 372 -6.87 4.78 -9.76
CA ALA A 372 -7.01 6.12 -10.32
C ALA A 372 -7.57 6.07 -11.76
N LYS A 373 -7.12 5.14 -12.61
CA LYS A 373 -7.67 4.96 -13.95
C LYS A 373 -9.12 4.43 -13.94
N LEU A 374 -9.43 3.48 -13.06
CA LEU A 374 -10.80 2.97 -12.88
C LEU A 374 -11.77 4.10 -12.50
N LYS A 375 -11.39 5.00 -11.58
CA LYS A 375 -12.20 6.15 -11.19
C LYS A 375 -12.43 7.17 -12.32
N LYS A 376 -11.46 7.30 -13.24
CA LYS A 376 -11.58 8.20 -14.40
C LYS A 376 -12.44 7.61 -15.52
N GLY A 377 -12.68 6.30 -15.53
CA GLY A 377 -13.35 5.61 -16.63
C GLY A 377 -12.42 5.29 -17.81
N ASP A 378 -11.10 5.40 -17.62
CA ASP A 378 -10.09 5.19 -18.66
C ASP A 378 -9.71 3.69 -18.82
N VAL A 379 -10.67 2.80 -18.57
CA VAL A 379 -10.46 1.34 -18.49
C VAL A 379 -11.63 0.61 -19.14
N VAL A 380 -11.34 -0.44 -19.91
CA VAL A 380 -12.32 -1.37 -20.45
C VAL A 380 -12.07 -2.74 -19.84
N ALA A 381 -13.05 -3.28 -19.12
CA ALA A 381 -12.96 -4.62 -18.57
C ALA A 381 -13.47 -5.65 -19.60
N LEU A 382 -12.64 -6.65 -19.91
CA LEU A 382 -12.96 -7.73 -20.83
C LEU A 382 -13.03 -9.02 -20.01
N PHE A 383 -14.23 -9.39 -19.59
CA PHE A 383 -14.47 -10.59 -18.78
C PHE A 383 -14.72 -11.81 -19.68
N ASP A 384 -13.87 -12.83 -19.54
CA ASP A 384 -13.94 -14.08 -20.30
C ASP A 384 -14.35 -15.25 -19.39
N GLY A 385 -15.26 -16.10 -19.85
CA GLY A 385 -15.76 -17.26 -19.10
C GLY A 385 -16.71 -16.93 -17.94
N ILE A 386 -17.74 -16.11 -18.19
CA ILE A 386 -18.74 -15.74 -17.17
C ILE A 386 -19.49 -16.96 -16.64
N ASP A 387 -19.82 -17.88 -17.54
CA ASP A 387 -20.46 -19.17 -17.26
C ASP A 387 -19.63 -20.06 -16.31
N GLU A 388 -18.30 -19.99 -16.37
CA GLU A 388 -17.38 -20.82 -15.58
C GLU A 388 -17.27 -20.42 -14.10
N VAL A 389 -17.95 -19.35 -13.67
CA VAL A 389 -17.90 -18.86 -12.27
C VAL A 389 -19.16 -19.22 -11.48
N PHE A 390 -20.27 -19.51 -12.17
CA PHE A 390 -21.56 -19.76 -11.52
C PHE A 390 -21.79 -21.23 -11.17
N ASP A 391 -21.14 -22.17 -11.86
CA ASP A 391 -21.16 -23.59 -11.55
C ASP A 391 -19.72 -24.13 -11.41
N PRO A 392 -19.13 -24.08 -10.20
CA PRO A 392 -17.86 -24.73 -9.93
C PRO A 392 -18.09 -26.25 -9.80
N GLU A 393 -17.70 -27.02 -10.81
CA GLU A 393 -17.46 -28.47 -10.65
C GLU A 393 -16.20 -28.74 -9.81
#